data_AF-A0A916BDL2-F1
#
_entry.id   AF-A0A916BDL2-F1
#
_cell.length_a   1.000
_cell.length_b   1.000
_cell.length_c   1.000
_cell.angle_alpha   90.00
_cell.angle_beta   90.00
_cell.angle_gamma   90.00
#
_symmetry.space_group_name_H-M   'P 1'
#
loop_
_entity.id
_entity.type
_entity.pdbx_description
1 polymer ?
#
loop_
_entity_poly.entity_id
_entity_poly.type
_entity_poly.pdbx_seq_one_letter_code
_entity_poly.pdbx_strand_id
1 'polypeptide(L)'
;MKALRAAEAELAARTATRVWIAYVPTGESDYLDRKGVAAHGVRFDPHGHGTLAIPMCDAYGNIHGLQIIRGRNRGNKLQKQYFPKGLAKQGHYHLLGGSPTWICLVAEGYATGASVYQATQLPVAVAFDAGNLMPVAVVLHKTYPRAKILICADDDHLTVGNPGITAASAAALAVNGAWVAPRFTQDRGDHKITDFNDLHTLEGLHVVRSQIEARLRELKWQPGSAASPASLLSDGSKQPDTEKPLLSIEEACTRYILIYGGKGLLFDQERRILLLKQDVLDICPDHAWRELKQRPDRRVVPMESVGFDPTESDPRIVCNLWGGWPTEPREGKCTALLGLLQYLCSNESNHREVYQWVLNWLAYVRIRMPFLLFLSRIYLTPWNAWYQWNTGFIGKKSVKTGVEPQWNPEDRP
;
A
#
# COMPACT_ATOMS: atom_id res chain seq x y z
N MET A 1 32.29 11.21 -16.09
CA MET A 1 31.68 11.47 -14.75
C MET A 1 30.24 10.99 -14.64
N LYS A 2 29.28 11.48 -15.45
CA LYS A 2 27.85 11.10 -15.32
C LYS A 2 27.58 9.60 -15.56
N ALA A 3 28.18 9.00 -16.60
CA ALA A 3 28.05 7.57 -16.89
C ALA A 3 28.66 6.67 -15.80
N LEU A 4 29.80 7.08 -15.22
CA LEU A 4 30.45 6.37 -14.12
C LEU A 4 29.55 6.34 -12.87
N ARG A 5 28.97 7.49 -12.49
CA ARG A 5 28.02 7.56 -11.37
C ARG A 5 26.75 6.74 -11.61
N ALA A 6 26.25 6.69 -12.84
CA ALA A 6 25.10 5.86 -13.19
C ALA A 6 25.42 4.36 -13.05
N ALA A 7 26.60 3.93 -13.50
CA ALA A 7 27.06 2.55 -13.33
C ALA A 7 27.27 2.17 -11.85
N GLU A 8 27.83 3.08 -11.05
CA GLU A 8 27.96 2.91 -9.59
C GLU A 8 26.60 2.78 -8.91
N ALA A 9 25.63 3.62 -9.29
CA ALA A 9 24.27 3.57 -8.76
C ALA A 9 23.54 2.27 -9.14
N GLU A 10 23.72 1.78 -10.36
CA GLU A 10 23.15 0.50 -10.82
C GLU A 10 23.75 -0.69 -10.04
N LEU A 11 25.07 -0.69 -9.84
CA LEU A 11 25.73 -1.71 -9.00
C LEU A 11 25.23 -1.64 -7.55
N ALA A 12 25.01 -0.43 -7.05
CA ALA A 12 24.46 -0.20 -5.72
C ALA A 12 23.03 -0.74 -5.60
N ALA A 13 22.16 -0.47 -6.57
CA ALA A 13 20.79 -0.96 -6.63
C ALA A 13 20.72 -2.49 -6.64
N ARG A 14 21.55 -3.16 -7.46
CA ARG A 14 21.65 -4.63 -7.48
C ARG A 14 22.10 -5.21 -6.15
N THR A 15 23.10 -4.58 -5.52
CA THR A 15 23.62 -5.02 -4.22
C THR A 15 22.58 -4.82 -3.12
N ALA A 16 21.88 -3.69 -3.10
CA ALA A 16 20.78 -3.41 -2.20
C ALA A 16 19.65 -4.44 -2.35
N THR A 17 19.23 -4.71 -3.58
CA THR A 17 18.17 -5.70 -3.90
C THR A 17 18.55 -7.10 -3.41
N ARG A 18 19.80 -7.52 -3.61
CA ARG A 18 20.29 -8.81 -3.11
C ARG A 18 20.21 -8.91 -1.59
N VAL A 19 20.64 -7.88 -0.87
CA VAL A 19 20.55 -7.85 0.60
C VAL A 19 19.10 -7.83 1.06
N TRP A 20 18.25 -7.05 0.41
CA TRP A 20 16.82 -6.98 0.68
C TRP A 20 16.13 -8.35 0.55
N ILE A 21 16.44 -9.11 -0.51
CA ILE A 21 15.89 -10.45 -0.75
C ILE A 21 16.33 -11.43 0.35
N ALA A 22 17.57 -11.32 0.81
CA ALA A 22 18.10 -12.17 1.88
C ALA A 22 17.49 -11.86 3.27
N TYR A 23 16.98 -10.64 3.47
CA TYR A 23 16.34 -10.24 4.72
C TYR A 23 14.91 -10.79 4.82
N VAL A 24 14.48 -11.08 6.04
CA VAL A 24 13.21 -11.73 6.35
C VAL A 24 12.10 -10.71 6.71
N PRO A 25 10.82 -11.00 6.46
CA PRO A 25 9.73 -10.04 6.68
C PRO A 25 9.40 -9.81 8.16
N THR A 26 9.82 -10.70 9.05
CA THR A 26 9.51 -10.64 10.49
C THR A 26 10.79 -10.72 11.31
N GLY A 27 10.85 -9.97 12.39
CA GLY A 27 11.98 -9.96 13.31
C GLY A 27 11.81 -8.90 14.38
N GLU A 28 12.82 -8.76 15.23
CA GLU A 28 12.85 -7.80 16.33
C GLU A 28 13.81 -6.66 16.04
N SER A 29 13.59 -5.49 16.63
CA SER A 29 14.53 -4.38 16.55
C SER A 29 14.40 -3.42 17.72
N ASP A 30 15.49 -3.28 18.47
CA ASP A 30 15.64 -2.30 19.56
C ASP A 30 15.28 -0.86 19.10
N TYR A 31 15.49 -0.56 17.82
CA TYR A 31 15.17 0.75 17.26
C TYR A 31 13.65 0.98 17.21
N LEU A 32 12.90 0.00 16.73
CA LEU A 32 11.44 0.08 16.61
C LEU A 32 10.81 0.16 18.00
N ASP A 33 11.25 -0.69 18.92
CA ASP A 33 10.76 -0.72 20.30
C ASP A 33 11.00 0.62 21.01
N ARG A 34 12.23 1.14 20.92
CA ARG A 34 12.58 2.45 21.51
C ARG A 34 11.81 3.61 20.87
N LYS A 35 11.48 3.50 19.58
CA LYS A 35 10.70 4.53 18.88
C LYS A 35 9.19 4.31 19.01
N GLY A 36 8.74 3.19 19.59
CA GLY A 36 7.33 2.88 19.77
C GLY A 36 6.57 2.63 18.46
N VAL A 37 7.27 2.32 17.36
CA VAL A 37 6.65 2.21 16.02
C VAL A 37 6.68 0.79 15.48
N ALA A 38 5.67 0.43 14.69
CA ALA A 38 5.57 -0.90 14.09
C ALA A 38 6.41 -1.06 12.80
N ALA A 39 6.70 -2.32 12.46
CA ALA A 39 7.50 -2.69 11.30
C ALA A 39 6.68 -2.65 9.99
N HIS A 40 6.53 -1.46 9.42
CA HIS A 40 5.82 -1.26 8.16
C HIS A 40 6.76 -1.27 6.96
N GLY A 41 6.63 -2.30 6.11
CA GLY A 41 7.36 -2.40 4.84
C GLY A 41 8.88 -2.50 5.00
N VAL A 42 9.36 -2.96 6.15
CA VAL A 42 10.78 -3.20 6.43
C VAL A 42 11.08 -4.69 6.41
N ARG A 43 12.36 -5.04 6.35
CA ARG A 43 12.83 -6.42 6.52
C ARG A 43 13.96 -6.50 7.53
N PHE A 44 14.13 -7.66 8.13
CA PHE A 44 15.07 -7.90 9.23
C PHE A 44 16.23 -8.78 8.77
N ASP A 45 17.39 -8.51 9.34
CA ASP A 45 18.55 -9.36 9.14
C ASP A 45 18.29 -10.74 9.78
N PRO A 46 18.44 -11.85 9.04
CA PRO A 46 18.11 -13.18 9.53
C PRO A 46 19.00 -13.66 10.69
N HIS A 47 20.13 -13.01 10.97
CA HIS A 47 21.03 -13.39 12.05
C HIS A 47 20.55 -12.93 13.44
N GLY A 48 19.40 -12.24 13.53
CA GLY A 48 18.76 -11.95 14.82
C GLY A 48 19.45 -10.85 15.66
N HIS A 49 20.33 -10.04 15.08
CA HIS A 49 21.05 -8.97 15.79
C HIS A 49 20.26 -7.66 15.91
N GLY A 50 18.94 -7.69 15.77
CA GLY A 50 18.08 -6.50 15.83
C GLY A 50 18.25 -5.51 14.66
N THR A 51 18.92 -5.94 13.59
CA THR A 51 19.17 -5.10 12.40
C THR A 51 17.99 -5.18 11.44
N LEU A 52 17.51 -4.04 10.97
CA LEU A 52 16.49 -3.94 9.94
C LEU A 52 16.97 -3.10 8.75
N ALA A 53 16.32 -3.30 7.62
CA ALA A 53 16.48 -2.52 6.40
C ALA A 53 15.16 -1.85 6.02
N ILE A 54 15.25 -0.60 5.59
CA ILE A 54 14.16 0.15 4.97
C ILE A 54 14.54 0.37 3.50
N PRO A 55 13.70 -0.02 2.53
CA PRO A 55 14.05 0.07 1.12
C PRO A 55 13.86 1.50 0.59
N MET A 56 14.77 1.95 -0.25
CA MET A 56 14.64 3.20 -1.02
C MET A 56 14.18 2.84 -2.42
N CYS A 57 12.90 3.07 -2.68
CA CYS A 57 12.27 2.70 -3.93
C CYS A 57 12.07 3.89 -4.86
N ASP A 58 12.07 3.63 -6.16
CA ASP A 58 11.53 4.57 -7.15
C ASP A 58 9.99 4.47 -7.24
N ALA A 59 9.40 5.28 -8.11
CA ALA A 59 7.97 5.31 -8.37
C ALA A 59 7.38 3.98 -8.88
N TYR A 60 8.22 3.08 -9.40
CA TYR A 60 7.83 1.77 -9.90
C TYR A 60 8.05 0.66 -8.85
N GLY A 61 8.62 1.01 -7.69
CA GLY A 61 8.94 0.08 -6.60
C GLY A 61 10.27 -0.64 -6.75
N ASN A 62 11.13 -0.24 -7.69
CA ASN A 62 12.48 -0.82 -7.78
C ASN A 62 13.36 -0.27 -6.66
N ILE A 63 14.19 -1.14 -6.08
CA ILE A 63 15.06 -0.78 -4.96
C ILE A 63 16.39 -0.23 -5.50
N HIS A 64 16.71 1.00 -5.09
CA HIS A 64 17.95 1.69 -5.44
C HIS A 64 18.95 1.81 -4.29
N GLY A 65 18.49 1.51 -3.07
CA GLY A 65 19.30 1.56 -1.85
C GLY A 65 18.51 1.08 -0.65
N LEU A 66 19.19 0.92 0.48
CA LEU A 66 18.61 0.59 1.77
C LEU A 66 19.08 1.61 2.81
N GLN A 67 18.20 1.98 3.74
CA GLN A 67 18.62 2.49 5.04
C GLN A 67 18.71 1.33 6.02
N ILE A 68 19.92 0.95 6.41
CA ILE A 68 20.18 -0.09 7.40
C ILE A 68 20.15 0.55 8.78
N ILE A 69 19.32 0.00 9.67
CA ILE A 69 19.27 0.36 11.08
C ILE A 69 19.75 -0.84 11.89
N ARG A 70 20.91 -0.70 12.53
CA ARG A 70 21.53 -1.75 13.33
C ARG A 70 21.02 -1.73 14.77
N GLY A 71 20.93 -2.92 15.36
CA GLY A 71 20.62 -3.11 16.79
C GLY A 71 21.69 -2.53 17.73
N ARG A 72 21.48 -2.69 19.03
CA ARG A 72 22.35 -2.15 20.08
C ARG A 72 23.80 -2.65 19.96
N ASN A 73 23.98 -3.93 19.62
CA ASN A 73 25.28 -4.63 19.54
C ASN A 73 26.03 -4.39 18.20
N ARG A 74 26.11 -3.14 17.75
CA ARG A 74 26.71 -2.76 16.46
C ARG A 74 28.22 -2.45 16.49
N GLY A 75 28.85 -2.48 17.66
CA GLY A 75 30.22 -2.02 17.85
C GLY A 75 30.41 -0.56 17.40
N ASN A 76 31.50 -0.27 16.71
CA ASN A 76 31.84 1.08 16.22
C ASN A 76 31.06 1.50 14.95
N LYS A 77 30.12 0.68 14.46
CA LYS A 77 29.35 1.01 13.26
C LYS A 77 28.24 2.02 13.60
N LEU A 78 27.91 2.86 12.63
CA LEU A 78 26.76 3.77 12.73
C LEU A 78 25.46 2.97 12.91
N GLN A 79 24.56 3.48 13.76
CA GLN A 79 23.24 2.88 13.96
C GLN A 79 22.42 2.93 12.68
N LYS A 80 22.31 4.11 12.07
CA LYS A 80 21.64 4.31 10.77
C LYS A 80 22.71 4.51 9.70
N GLN A 81 22.60 3.78 8.59
CA GLN A 81 23.53 3.92 7.48
C GLN A 81 22.83 3.67 6.16
N TYR A 82 23.10 4.52 5.17
CA TYR A 82 22.70 4.27 3.79
C TYR A 82 23.63 3.23 3.14
N PHE A 83 23.03 2.22 2.53
CA PHE A 83 23.72 1.08 1.96
C PHE A 83 23.17 0.72 0.58
N PRO A 84 24.02 0.35 -0.38
CA PRO A 84 25.48 0.39 -0.34
C PRO A 84 26.03 1.78 -0.67
N LYS A 85 27.35 1.96 -0.58
CA LYS A 85 28.01 3.20 -1.06
C LYS A 85 27.72 3.40 -2.55
N GLY A 86 27.54 4.64 -2.98
CA GLY A 86 27.25 4.97 -4.37
C GLY A 86 25.77 4.87 -4.75
N LEU A 87 24.87 4.56 -3.80
CA LEU A 87 23.42 4.53 -4.08
C LEU A 87 22.90 5.88 -4.57
N ALA A 88 21.95 5.83 -5.50
CA ALA A 88 21.17 6.99 -5.89
C ALA A 88 20.06 7.21 -4.87
N LYS A 89 20.12 8.31 -4.11
CA LYS A 89 19.15 8.61 -3.03
C LYS A 89 18.03 9.55 -3.49
N GLN A 90 18.38 10.52 -4.33
CA GLN A 90 17.48 11.63 -4.67
C GLN A 90 16.20 11.13 -5.34
N GLY A 91 15.05 11.52 -4.79
CA GLY A 91 13.73 11.16 -5.31
C GLY A 91 13.28 9.73 -5.00
N HIS A 92 14.10 8.92 -4.34
CA HIS A 92 13.71 7.59 -3.87
C HIS A 92 13.18 7.67 -2.44
N TYR A 93 12.15 6.88 -2.16
CA TYR A 93 11.38 6.93 -0.91
C TYR A 93 10.94 5.53 -0.46
N HIS A 94 10.53 5.42 0.80
CA HIS A 94 9.82 4.24 1.30
C HIS A 94 8.34 4.56 1.47
N LEU A 95 7.44 3.76 0.91
CA LEU A 95 6.00 4.01 0.94
C LEU A 95 5.29 3.10 1.95
N LEU A 96 4.59 3.73 2.89
CA LEU A 96 3.75 3.13 3.92
C LEU A 96 2.29 3.26 3.48
N GLY A 97 1.44 2.26 3.74
CA GLY A 97 0.00 2.37 3.46
C GLY A 97 -0.43 2.18 2.00
N GLY A 98 0.45 1.72 1.12
CA GLY A 98 0.14 1.46 -0.29
C GLY A 98 0.08 2.71 -1.16
N SER A 99 -0.43 2.56 -2.38
CA SER A 99 -0.44 3.63 -3.39
C SER A 99 -1.40 4.77 -3.03
N PRO A 100 -0.92 6.04 -2.99
CA PRO A 100 -1.76 7.22 -2.83
C PRO A 100 -2.88 7.33 -3.86
N THR A 101 -4.08 7.67 -3.41
CA THR A 101 -5.25 7.91 -4.28
C THR A 101 -5.65 9.39 -4.29
N TRP A 102 -5.92 9.95 -3.11
CA TRP A 102 -6.34 11.34 -2.93
C TRP A 102 -5.38 12.15 -2.06
N ILE A 103 -4.59 11.48 -1.22
CA ILE A 103 -3.57 12.11 -0.37
C ILE A 103 -2.34 11.23 -0.22
N CYS A 104 -1.18 11.89 -0.10
CA CYS A 104 0.07 11.29 0.35
C CYS A 104 0.72 12.22 1.38
N LEU A 105 1.02 11.67 2.55
CA LEU A 105 1.82 12.34 3.57
C LEU A 105 3.29 12.08 3.27
N VAL A 106 4.18 13.03 3.56
CA VAL A 106 5.64 12.84 3.38
C VAL A 106 6.34 13.15 4.67
N ALA A 107 7.16 12.24 5.18
CA ALA A 107 7.93 12.42 6.40
C ALA A 107 9.43 12.32 6.11
N GLU A 108 10.25 12.99 6.91
CA GLU A 108 11.71 12.89 6.79
C GLU A 108 12.20 11.50 7.24
N GLY A 109 11.94 11.13 8.49
CA GLY A 109 12.43 9.88 9.07
C GLY A 109 11.40 8.73 9.03
N TYR A 110 11.89 7.49 9.08
CA TYR A 110 11.02 6.31 9.17
C TYR A 110 10.15 6.31 10.42
N ALA A 111 10.68 6.70 11.58
CA ALA A 111 9.92 6.70 12.82
C ALA A 111 8.78 7.74 12.79
N THR A 112 9.06 8.93 12.26
CA THR A 112 8.07 9.98 11.99
C THR A 112 7.00 9.46 11.05
N GLY A 113 7.39 8.88 9.91
CA GLY A 113 6.45 8.35 8.92
C GLY A 113 5.60 7.20 9.46
N ALA A 114 6.19 6.28 10.22
CA ALA A 114 5.48 5.18 10.85
C ALA A 114 4.49 5.67 11.93
N SER A 115 4.87 6.64 12.76
CA SER A 115 3.96 7.25 13.75
C SER A 115 2.76 7.92 13.09
N VAL A 116 3.01 8.69 12.02
CA VAL A 116 1.94 9.35 11.24
C VAL A 116 1.05 8.31 10.55
N TYR A 117 1.63 7.24 9.98
CA TYR A 117 0.86 6.16 9.37
C TYR A 117 0.01 5.43 10.40
N GLN A 118 0.57 5.03 11.55
CA GLN A 118 -0.16 4.35 12.62
C GLN A 118 -1.32 5.21 13.14
N ALA A 119 -1.10 6.52 13.27
CA ALA A 119 -2.13 7.46 13.71
C ALA A 119 -3.25 7.66 12.68
N THR A 120 -2.93 7.81 11.40
CA THR A 120 -3.88 8.28 10.38
C THR A 120 -4.40 7.19 9.44
N GLN A 121 -3.65 6.10 9.28
CA GLN A 121 -3.83 5.08 8.23
C GLN A 121 -3.82 5.64 6.80
N LEU A 122 -3.26 6.85 6.60
CA LEU A 122 -3.10 7.47 5.28
C LEU A 122 -1.74 7.11 4.68
N PRO A 123 -1.60 6.99 3.34
CA PRO A 123 -0.32 6.67 2.71
C PRO A 123 0.79 7.67 3.09
N VAL A 124 1.94 7.17 3.54
CA VAL A 124 3.07 8.01 3.97
C VAL A 124 4.35 7.62 3.22
N ALA A 125 4.98 8.57 2.54
CA ALA A 125 6.29 8.42 1.94
C ALA A 125 7.39 8.91 2.89
N VAL A 126 8.42 8.10 3.13
CA VAL A 126 9.60 8.46 3.92
C VAL A 126 10.71 8.91 2.99
N ALA A 127 11.17 10.15 3.16
CA ALA A 127 12.19 10.78 2.32
C ALA A 127 13.63 10.54 2.79
N PHE A 128 13.81 10.03 4.02
CA PHE A 128 15.08 9.70 4.68
C PHE A 128 15.96 10.85 5.18
N ASP A 129 15.84 12.06 4.63
CA ASP A 129 16.51 13.28 5.07
C ASP A 129 15.87 14.55 4.48
N ALA A 130 16.07 15.69 5.14
CA ALA A 130 15.56 16.99 4.71
C ALA A 130 15.91 17.35 3.26
N GLY A 131 17.13 17.02 2.81
CA GLY A 131 17.60 17.30 1.45
C GLY A 131 16.88 16.48 0.36
N ASN A 132 16.17 15.43 0.74
CA ASN A 132 15.43 14.58 -0.17
C ASN A 132 13.90 14.82 -0.14
N LEU A 133 13.39 15.64 0.79
CA LEU A 133 11.96 15.97 0.88
C LEU A 133 11.40 16.54 -0.42
N MET A 134 12.06 17.56 -0.98
CA MET A 134 11.61 18.20 -2.23
C MET A 134 11.71 17.25 -3.44
N PRO A 135 12.84 16.56 -3.70
CA PRO A 135 12.90 15.56 -4.76
C PRO A 135 11.80 14.50 -4.67
N VAL A 136 11.54 13.96 -3.47
CA VAL A 136 10.50 12.96 -3.23
C VAL A 136 9.12 13.55 -3.47
N ALA A 137 8.83 14.75 -2.95
CA ALA A 137 7.55 15.41 -3.19
C ALA A 137 7.28 15.58 -4.70
N VAL A 138 8.27 16.03 -5.48
CA VAL A 138 8.15 16.20 -6.93
C VAL A 138 7.88 14.87 -7.64
N VAL A 139 8.60 13.80 -7.25
CA VAL A 139 8.37 12.46 -7.80
C VAL A 139 6.97 11.95 -7.47
N LEU A 140 6.51 12.13 -6.24
CA LEU A 140 5.16 11.72 -5.82
C LEU A 140 4.08 12.51 -6.54
N HIS A 141 4.25 13.82 -6.72
CA HIS A 141 3.30 14.67 -7.42
C HIS A 141 3.14 14.25 -8.88
N LYS A 142 4.25 13.90 -9.52
CA LYS A 142 4.25 13.39 -10.90
C LYS A 142 3.62 12.00 -11.00
N THR A 143 3.92 11.11 -10.04
CA THR A 143 3.44 9.72 -10.03
C THR A 143 1.95 9.62 -9.68
N TYR A 144 1.49 10.46 -8.75
CA TYR A 144 0.13 10.48 -8.22
C TYR A 144 -0.49 11.88 -8.41
N PRO A 145 -0.82 12.30 -9.65
CA PRO A 145 -1.24 13.67 -9.95
C PRO A 145 -2.56 14.08 -9.30
N ARG A 146 -3.37 13.11 -8.86
CA ARG A 146 -4.64 13.34 -8.14
C ARG A 146 -4.45 13.44 -6.63
N ALA A 147 -3.31 12.99 -6.11
CA ALA A 147 -3.06 13.00 -4.68
C ALA A 147 -2.55 14.37 -4.24
N LYS A 148 -3.14 14.90 -3.17
CA LYS A 148 -2.61 16.06 -2.46
C LYS A 148 -1.40 15.62 -1.64
N ILE A 149 -0.39 16.48 -1.55
CA ILE A 149 0.85 16.20 -0.82
C ILE A 149 0.89 17.07 0.44
N LEU A 150 0.98 16.42 1.60
CA LEU A 150 1.17 17.08 2.89
C LEU A 150 2.50 16.64 3.51
N ILE A 151 3.44 17.58 3.65
CA ILE A 151 4.74 17.32 4.27
C ILE A 151 4.62 17.41 5.79
N CYS A 152 4.97 16.35 6.50
CA CYS A 152 5.10 16.30 7.95
C CYS A 152 6.53 16.75 8.30
N ALA A 153 6.66 18.00 8.71
CA ALA A 153 7.94 18.65 8.99
C ALA A 153 8.47 18.28 10.38
N ASP A 154 9.80 18.22 10.50
CA ASP A 154 10.49 18.25 11.78
C ASP A 154 10.64 19.72 12.23
N ASP A 155 10.28 20.01 13.48
CA ASP A 155 10.41 21.34 14.08
C ASP A 155 11.75 21.48 14.81
N ASP A 156 12.80 21.74 14.03
CA ASP A 156 14.18 21.93 14.49
C ASP A 156 14.38 23.28 15.19
N HIS A 157 13.54 23.60 16.17
CA HIS A 157 13.49 24.88 16.89
C HIS A 157 14.82 25.27 17.56
N LEU A 158 15.67 24.28 17.91
CA LEU A 158 17.00 24.51 18.49
C LEU A 158 18.07 24.89 17.44
N THR A 159 17.76 24.78 16.15
CA THR A 159 18.70 25.09 15.06
C THR A 159 18.31 26.41 14.40
N VAL A 160 19.27 27.32 14.24
CA VAL A 160 19.06 28.61 13.58
C VAL A 160 18.48 28.38 12.18
N GLY A 161 17.35 29.04 11.89
CA GLY A 161 16.64 28.95 10.61
C GLY A 161 15.73 27.74 10.44
N ASN A 162 15.62 26.86 11.46
CA ASN A 162 14.71 25.70 11.49
C ASN A 162 14.70 24.92 10.15
N PRO A 163 15.79 24.20 9.85
CA PRO A 163 15.98 23.56 8.55
C PRO A 163 14.87 22.56 8.21
N GLY A 164 14.30 21.83 9.17
CA GLY A 164 13.16 20.94 8.96
C GLY A 164 11.92 21.66 8.42
N ILE A 165 11.49 22.76 9.05
CA ILE A 165 10.35 23.56 8.54
C ILE A 165 10.69 24.21 7.19
N THR A 166 11.90 24.75 7.04
CA THR A 166 12.31 25.42 5.80
C THR A 166 12.32 24.43 4.62
N ALA A 167 12.85 23.22 4.81
CA ALA A 167 12.86 22.17 3.79
C ALA A 167 11.44 21.69 3.46
N ALA A 168 10.60 21.49 4.48
CA ALA A 168 9.21 21.07 4.28
C ALA A 168 8.39 22.14 3.54
N SER A 169 8.57 23.41 3.89
CA SER A 169 7.91 24.54 3.22
C SER A 169 8.34 24.64 1.75
N ALA A 170 9.64 24.52 1.48
CA ALA A 170 10.15 24.52 0.11
C ALA A 170 9.62 23.33 -0.71
N ALA A 171 9.61 22.12 -0.13
CA ALA A 171 9.08 20.92 -0.78
C ALA A 171 7.57 21.04 -1.08
N ALA A 172 6.78 21.55 -0.13
CA ALA A 172 5.35 21.79 -0.31
C ALA A 172 5.09 22.80 -1.44
N LEU A 173 5.82 23.91 -1.45
CA LEU A 173 5.69 24.94 -2.49
C LEU A 173 5.97 24.39 -3.90
N ALA A 174 7.00 23.55 -4.03
CA ALA A 174 7.41 22.97 -5.33
C ALA A 174 6.33 22.10 -6.00
N VAL A 175 5.35 21.61 -5.23
CA VAL A 175 4.30 20.68 -5.72
C VAL A 175 2.89 21.20 -5.50
N ASN A 176 2.75 22.48 -5.14
CA ASN A 176 1.48 23.08 -4.73
C ASN A 176 0.78 22.24 -3.63
N GLY A 177 1.59 21.73 -2.71
CA GLY A 177 1.18 20.98 -1.53
C GLY A 177 1.10 21.88 -0.30
N ALA A 178 1.08 21.25 0.87
CA ALA A 178 1.09 21.92 2.16
C ALA A 178 2.06 21.22 3.11
N TRP A 179 2.33 21.83 4.25
CA TRP A 179 3.10 21.22 5.33
C TRP A 179 2.41 21.41 6.68
N VAL A 180 2.85 20.60 7.65
CA VAL A 180 2.44 20.63 9.05
C VAL A 180 3.62 20.23 9.94
N ALA A 181 3.80 20.92 11.05
CA ALA A 181 4.78 20.59 12.07
C ALA A 181 4.07 20.17 13.37
N PRO A 182 4.68 19.30 14.19
CA PRO A 182 4.09 18.89 15.46
C PRO A 182 4.01 20.07 16.42
N ARG A 183 2.88 20.20 17.11
CA ARG A 183 2.70 21.13 18.23
C ARG A 183 2.70 20.33 19.53
N PHE A 184 3.51 20.76 20.48
CA PHE A 184 3.62 20.12 21.79
C PHE A 184 2.88 20.95 22.82
N THR A 185 2.19 20.28 23.74
CA THR A 185 1.47 20.93 24.85
C THR A 185 2.41 21.39 25.96
N GLN A 186 3.54 20.70 26.13
CA GLN A 186 4.56 21.02 27.12
C GLN A 186 5.59 22.01 26.57
N ASP A 187 6.14 22.82 27.47
CA ASP A 187 7.33 23.61 27.14
C ASP A 187 8.49 22.66 26.83
N ARG A 188 9.09 22.86 25.66
CA ARG A 188 10.18 22.02 25.16
C ARG A 188 11.53 22.44 25.72
N GLY A 189 11.68 23.67 26.22
CA GLY A 189 12.97 24.20 26.69
C GLY A 189 14.10 23.89 25.70
N ASP A 190 15.17 23.27 26.21
CA ASP A 190 16.32 22.81 25.41
C ASP A 190 16.23 21.33 24.97
N HIS A 191 15.08 20.68 25.17
CA HIS A 191 14.89 19.28 24.80
C HIS A 191 14.71 19.13 23.29
N LYS A 192 15.46 18.20 22.70
CA LYS A 192 15.39 17.87 21.27
C LYS A 192 14.16 17.00 20.96
N ILE A 193 12.99 17.61 21.09
CA ILE A 193 11.67 17.06 20.78
C ILE A 193 11.16 17.84 19.57
N THR A 194 11.29 17.25 18.39
CA THR A 194 11.17 17.99 17.12
C THR A 194 10.20 17.36 16.15
N ASP A 195 9.99 16.05 16.21
CA ASP A 195 9.24 15.32 15.18
C ASP A 195 7.91 14.73 15.70
N PHE A 196 7.06 14.25 14.77
CA PHE A 196 5.78 13.61 15.11
C PHE A 196 5.94 12.29 15.87
N ASN A 197 7.11 11.65 15.81
CA ASN A 197 7.38 10.46 16.60
C ASN A 197 7.62 10.82 18.07
N ASP A 198 8.30 11.93 18.34
CA ASP A 198 8.45 12.44 19.71
C ASP A 198 7.08 12.86 20.26
N LEU A 199 6.22 13.50 19.44
CA LEU A 199 4.84 13.81 19.82
C LEU A 199 4.03 12.53 20.12
N HIS A 200 4.15 11.50 19.29
CA HIS A 200 3.57 10.19 19.56
C HIS A 200 4.07 9.61 20.89
N THR A 201 5.37 9.64 21.16
CA THR A 201 5.94 9.04 22.37
C THR A 201 5.49 9.78 23.64
N LEU A 202 5.31 11.10 23.58
CA LEU A 202 4.96 11.95 24.73
C LEU A 202 3.46 12.06 24.96
N GLU A 203 2.69 12.25 23.89
CA GLU A 203 1.26 12.62 23.97
C GLU A 203 0.33 11.58 23.31
N GLY A 204 0.89 10.61 22.58
CA GLY A 204 0.17 9.48 21.98
C GLY A 204 -0.26 9.68 20.53
N LEU A 205 -0.60 8.57 19.86
CA LEU A 205 -1.02 8.55 18.44
C LEU A 205 -2.28 9.39 18.17
N HIS A 206 -3.19 9.47 19.13
CA HIS A 206 -4.44 10.23 18.98
C HIS A 206 -4.18 11.74 18.81
N VAL A 207 -3.16 12.29 19.48
CA VAL A 207 -2.75 13.69 19.31
C VAL A 207 -2.14 13.92 17.93
N VAL A 208 -1.28 13.00 17.47
CA VAL A 208 -0.74 13.04 16.09
C VAL A 208 -1.88 13.04 15.07
N ARG A 209 -2.85 12.11 15.19
CA ARG A 209 -4.03 12.04 14.32
C ARG A 209 -4.78 13.37 14.31
N SER A 210 -5.12 13.90 15.49
CA SER A 210 -5.89 15.14 15.65
C SER A 210 -5.22 16.32 14.95
N GLN A 211 -3.90 16.46 15.08
CA GLN A 211 -3.16 17.56 14.44
C GLN A 211 -3.13 17.44 12.91
N ILE A 212 -2.92 16.23 12.37
CA ILE A 212 -2.97 16.02 10.92
C ILE A 212 -4.38 16.27 10.39
N GLU A 213 -5.41 15.70 11.00
CA GLU A 213 -6.81 15.87 10.57
C GLU A 213 -7.30 17.32 10.69
N ALA A 214 -6.87 18.04 11.73
CA ALA A 214 -7.13 19.48 11.85
C ALA A 214 -6.52 20.25 10.68
N ARG A 215 -5.28 19.94 10.30
CA ARG A 215 -4.64 20.56 9.14
C ARG A 215 -5.35 20.24 7.83
N LEU A 216 -5.78 18.99 7.64
CA LEU A 216 -6.53 18.58 6.46
C LEU A 216 -7.88 19.31 6.36
N ARG A 217 -8.59 19.49 7.47
CA ARG A 217 -9.82 20.27 7.54
C ARG A 217 -9.59 21.74 7.20
N GLU A 218 -8.55 22.35 7.75
CA GLU A 218 -8.17 23.75 7.47
C GLU A 218 -7.92 23.97 5.97
N LEU A 219 -7.21 23.03 5.33
CA LEU A 219 -6.93 23.05 3.90
C LEU A 219 -8.13 22.67 3.03
N LYS A 220 -9.24 22.24 3.63
CA LYS A 220 -10.42 21.68 2.96
C LYS A 220 -10.07 20.45 2.10
N TRP A 221 -9.06 19.70 2.52
CA TRP A 221 -8.63 18.46 1.87
C TRP A 221 -9.31 17.30 2.54
N GLN A 222 -10.54 17.04 2.13
CA GLN A 222 -11.24 15.82 2.50
C GLN A 222 -11.17 14.82 1.35
N PRO A 223 -11.20 13.51 1.63
CA PRO A 223 -11.41 12.55 0.56
C PRO A 223 -12.66 12.98 -0.20
N GLY A 224 -12.52 13.24 -1.50
CA GLY A 224 -13.66 13.57 -2.33
C GLY A 224 -14.66 12.45 -2.16
N SER A 225 -15.87 12.78 -1.67
CA SER A 225 -17.01 11.88 -1.79
C SER A 225 -17.11 11.54 -3.28
N ALA A 226 -16.72 10.33 -3.65
CA ALA A 226 -17.41 9.68 -4.76
C ALA A 226 -18.88 9.75 -4.37
N ALA A 227 -19.67 10.47 -5.18
CA ALA A 227 -21.04 10.84 -4.88
C ALA A 227 -21.80 9.70 -4.17
N SER A 228 -22.08 9.89 -2.89
CA SER A 228 -23.16 9.17 -2.23
C SER A 228 -24.44 9.92 -2.58
N PRO A 229 -25.40 9.33 -3.31
CA PRO A 229 -26.71 9.94 -3.51
C PRO A 229 -27.50 9.77 -2.21
N ALA A 230 -27.21 10.61 -1.22
CA ALA A 230 -27.96 10.67 0.03
C ALA A 230 -28.03 12.11 0.53
N SER A 231 -28.68 12.96 -0.27
CA SER A 231 -29.17 14.25 0.21
C SER A 231 -30.62 14.45 -0.22
N LEU A 232 -31.49 13.60 0.31
CA LEU A 232 -32.88 13.94 0.55
C LEU A 232 -33.24 13.33 1.89
N LEU A 233 -33.22 14.19 2.91
CA LEU A 233 -34.14 14.23 4.05
C LEU A 233 -33.51 15.21 5.05
N SER A 234 -33.97 16.46 5.01
CA SER A 234 -33.85 17.37 6.15
C SER A 234 -35.17 17.30 6.90
N ASP A 235 -35.14 17.00 8.19
CA ASP A 235 -35.99 17.74 9.10
C ASP A 235 -35.30 17.88 10.47
N GLY A 236 -35.46 19.06 11.06
CA GLY A 236 -34.67 19.50 12.19
C GLY A 236 -35.17 18.98 13.55
N SER A 237 -34.24 18.80 14.47
CA SER A 237 -34.37 19.24 15.87
C SER A 237 -33.04 19.12 16.61
N LYS A 238 -32.75 20.12 17.45
CA LYS A 238 -31.54 20.26 18.27
C LYS A 238 -31.64 19.42 19.55
N GLN A 239 -30.63 18.59 19.85
CA GLN A 239 -30.10 18.33 21.20
C GLN A 239 -28.72 17.63 21.10
N PRO A 240 -27.86 17.67 22.14
CA PRO A 240 -26.44 17.36 22.04
C PRO A 240 -26.22 15.84 22.07
N ASP A 241 -25.86 15.25 20.93
CA ASP A 241 -25.66 13.82 20.81
C ASP A 241 -24.27 13.42 21.34
N THR A 242 -24.26 12.65 22.42
CA THR A 242 -23.27 11.59 22.70
C THR A 242 -22.87 10.92 21.39
N GLU A 243 -21.57 10.88 21.08
CA GLU A 243 -21.00 10.31 19.85
C GLU A 243 -21.61 8.93 19.58
N LYS A 244 -22.51 8.87 18.60
CA LYS A 244 -23.13 7.62 18.16
C LYS A 244 -22.07 6.81 17.42
N PRO A 245 -21.98 5.49 17.64
CA PRO A 245 -21.12 4.62 16.86
C PRO A 245 -21.43 4.80 15.36
N LEU A 246 -20.39 4.80 14.54
CA LEU A 246 -20.46 5.12 13.10
C LEU A 246 -21.33 4.14 12.32
N LEU A 247 -21.55 2.93 12.85
CA LEU A 247 -22.36 1.89 12.23
C LEU A 247 -23.24 1.22 13.28
N SER A 248 -24.54 1.12 12.98
CA SER A 248 -25.47 0.36 13.83
C SER A 248 -25.20 -1.15 13.71
N ILE A 249 -25.66 -1.92 14.70
CA ILE A 249 -25.50 -3.38 14.71
C ILE A 249 -26.27 -4.03 13.55
N GLU A 250 -27.42 -3.46 13.19
CA GLU A 250 -28.24 -3.92 12.06
C GLU A 250 -27.49 -3.74 10.74
N GLU A 251 -26.95 -2.54 10.49
CA GLU A 251 -26.15 -2.27 9.29
C GLU A 251 -24.89 -3.15 9.24
N ALA A 252 -24.22 -3.35 10.37
CA ALA A 252 -23.06 -4.23 10.45
C ALA A 252 -23.41 -5.68 10.10
N CYS A 253 -24.56 -6.18 10.57
CA CYS A 253 -25.06 -7.52 10.27
C CYS A 253 -25.38 -7.69 8.78
N THR A 254 -25.98 -6.68 8.15
CA THR A 254 -26.32 -6.71 6.72
C THR A 254 -25.08 -6.59 5.83
N ARG A 255 -24.14 -5.73 6.18
CA ARG A 255 -22.97 -5.39 5.37
C ARG A 255 -21.85 -6.42 5.46
N TYR A 256 -21.55 -6.91 6.66
CA TYR A 256 -20.36 -7.74 6.89
C TYR A 256 -20.71 -9.22 6.99
N ILE A 257 -19.93 -10.05 6.30
CA ILE A 257 -20.03 -11.51 6.37
C ILE A 257 -18.81 -12.04 7.12
N LEU A 258 -19.02 -12.82 8.18
CA LEU A 258 -17.93 -13.43 8.92
C LEU A 258 -17.34 -14.59 8.13
N ILE A 259 -16.01 -14.66 8.04
CA ILE A 259 -15.31 -15.73 7.34
C ILE A 259 -14.81 -16.79 8.31
N TYR A 260 -15.47 -17.96 8.31
CA TYR A 260 -15.04 -19.12 9.07
C TYR A 260 -13.74 -19.70 8.50
N GLY A 261 -12.78 -20.00 9.38
CA GLY A 261 -11.41 -20.38 8.97
C GLY A 261 -10.50 -19.19 8.62
N GLY A 262 -11.06 -17.99 8.46
CA GLY A 262 -10.34 -16.76 8.11
C GLY A 262 -9.66 -16.04 9.28
N LYS A 263 -9.47 -16.67 10.44
CA LYS A 263 -8.80 -16.08 11.64
C LYS A 263 -9.30 -14.67 12.04
N GLY A 264 -10.61 -14.45 11.98
CA GLY A 264 -11.21 -13.17 12.35
C GLY A 264 -11.32 -12.16 11.20
N LEU A 265 -11.34 -12.62 9.95
CA LEU A 265 -11.70 -11.79 8.80
C LEU A 265 -13.21 -11.67 8.65
N LEU A 266 -13.65 -10.48 8.25
CA LEU A 266 -14.98 -10.23 7.72
C LEU A 266 -14.87 -9.71 6.28
N PHE A 267 -15.86 -10.05 5.46
CA PHE A 267 -15.99 -9.55 4.11
C PHE A 267 -16.97 -8.37 4.08
N ASP A 268 -16.52 -7.23 3.58
CA ASP A 268 -17.34 -6.05 3.31
C ASP A 268 -18.02 -6.23 1.96
N GLN A 269 -19.34 -6.42 1.96
CA GLN A 269 -20.09 -6.63 0.72
C GLN A 269 -20.19 -5.40 -0.16
N GLU A 270 -20.17 -4.20 0.43
CA GLU A 270 -20.24 -2.95 -0.34
C GLU A 270 -18.90 -2.68 -1.02
N ARG A 271 -17.81 -2.84 -0.27
CA ARG A 271 -16.46 -2.52 -0.76
C ARG A 271 -15.76 -3.70 -1.44
N ARG A 272 -16.29 -4.92 -1.33
CA ARG A 272 -15.74 -6.17 -1.86
C ARG A 272 -14.30 -6.44 -1.38
N ILE A 273 -14.04 -6.14 -0.10
CA ILE A 273 -12.72 -6.34 0.54
C ILE A 273 -12.84 -7.18 1.81
N LEU A 274 -11.71 -7.74 2.23
CA LEU A 274 -11.58 -8.39 3.53
C LEU A 274 -11.01 -7.40 4.55
N LEU A 275 -11.66 -7.32 5.71
CA LEU A 275 -11.26 -6.51 6.85
C LEU A 275 -11.04 -7.38 8.07
N LEU A 276 -10.20 -6.92 8.99
CA LEU A 276 -10.08 -7.59 10.28
C LEU A 276 -11.31 -7.27 11.12
N LYS A 277 -11.67 -8.24 11.96
CA LYS A 277 -12.75 -8.09 12.95
C LYS A 277 -12.55 -6.86 13.82
N GLN A 278 -11.32 -6.55 14.23
CA GLN A 278 -11.08 -5.40 15.09
C GLN A 278 -11.48 -4.09 14.40
N ASP A 279 -11.09 -3.91 13.14
CA ASP A 279 -11.42 -2.72 12.35
C ASP A 279 -12.95 -2.50 12.21
N VAL A 280 -13.72 -3.59 12.11
CA VAL A 280 -15.19 -3.52 12.06
C VAL A 280 -15.78 -3.21 13.44
N LEU A 281 -15.21 -3.75 14.52
CA LEU A 281 -15.69 -3.47 15.87
C LEU A 281 -15.37 -2.05 16.33
N ASP A 282 -14.26 -1.46 15.88
CA ASP A 282 -13.87 -0.09 16.21
C ASP A 282 -14.88 0.96 15.70
N ILE A 283 -15.72 0.60 14.73
CA ILE A 283 -16.79 1.45 14.16
C ILE A 283 -18.20 1.08 14.65
N CYS A 284 -18.33 0.03 15.46
CA CYS A 284 -19.59 -0.46 16.02
C CYS A 284 -19.68 -0.14 17.53
N PRO A 285 -20.87 -0.21 18.16
CA PRO A 285 -20.96 -0.12 19.62
C PRO A 285 -20.15 -1.22 20.33
N ASP A 286 -19.66 -0.95 21.55
CA ASP A 286 -18.84 -1.91 22.33
C ASP A 286 -19.47 -3.30 22.52
N HIS A 287 -20.80 -3.35 22.59
CA HIS A 287 -21.57 -4.59 22.75
C HIS A 287 -21.92 -5.29 21.43
N ALA A 288 -21.57 -4.71 20.27
CA ALA A 288 -21.97 -5.17 18.96
C ALA A 288 -21.56 -6.62 18.68
N TRP A 289 -20.36 -7.04 19.10
CA TRP A 289 -19.91 -8.40 18.85
C TRP A 289 -20.74 -9.46 19.59
N ARG A 290 -21.17 -9.15 20.81
CA ARG A 290 -22.01 -10.06 21.61
C ARG A 290 -23.37 -10.20 20.96
N GLU A 291 -23.94 -9.09 20.50
CA GLU A 291 -25.25 -9.07 19.85
C GLU A 291 -25.22 -9.72 18.46
N LEU A 292 -24.26 -9.38 17.60
CA LEU A 292 -24.06 -10.03 16.29
C LEU A 292 -23.93 -11.55 16.41
N LYS A 293 -23.35 -12.06 17.50
CA LYS A 293 -23.25 -13.50 17.75
C LYS A 293 -24.57 -14.18 18.05
N GLN A 294 -25.52 -13.46 18.64
CA GLN A 294 -26.83 -13.97 19.05
C GLN A 294 -27.87 -13.80 17.94
N ARG A 295 -27.56 -12.99 16.93
CA ARG A 295 -28.44 -12.72 15.80
C ARG A 295 -28.60 -13.93 14.88
N PRO A 296 -29.85 -14.34 14.56
CA PRO A 296 -30.12 -15.47 13.67
C PRO A 296 -29.84 -15.15 12.19
N ASP A 297 -29.85 -13.87 11.82
CA ASP A 297 -29.60 -13.36 10.47
C ASP A 297 -28.11 -13.14 10.16
N ARG A 298 -27.21 -13.39 11.13
CA ARG A 298 -25.77 -13.24 10.90
C ARG A 298 -25.29 -14.22 9.84
N ARG A 299 -24.68 -13.68 8.79
CA ARG A 299 -24.09 -14.46 7.70
C ARG A 299 -22.67 -14.89 8.03
N VAL A 300 -22.41 -16.19 7.89
CA VAL A 300 -21.09 -16.79 8.06
C VAL A 300 -20.84 -17.68 6.85
N VAL A 301 -19.69 -17.52 6.21
CA VAL A 301 -19.28 -18.38 5.08
C VAL A 301 -17.89 -18.92 5.34
N PRO A 302 -17.55 -20.11 4.80
CA PRO A 302 -16.22 -20.64 4.96
C PRO A 302 -15.22 -19.94 4.01
N MET A 303 -13.93 -20.00 4.34
CA MET A 303 -12.88 -19.29 3.60
C MET A 303 -12.82 -19.69 2.11
N GLU A 304 -13.14 -20.94 1.77
CA GLU A 304 -13.19 -21.43 0.39
C GLU A 304 -14.29 -20.76 -0.46
N SER A 305 -15.30 -20.17 0.17
CA SER A 305 -16.35 -19.40 -0.51
C SER A 305 -15.96 -17.93 -0.75
N VAL A 306 -14.76 -17.53 -0.33
CA VAL A 306 -14.18 -16.23 -0.64
C VAL A 306 -13.28 -16.38 -1.85
N GLY A 307 -13.55 -15.62 -2.90
CA GLY A 307 -12.84 -15.76 -4.16
C GLY A 307 -12.84 -14.49 -4.96
N PHE A 308 -12.10 -14.51 -6.07
CA PHE A 308 -12.15 -13.46 -7.06
C PHE A 308 -12.72 -14.08 -8.33
N ASP A 309 -13.94 -13.67 -8.71
CA ASP A 309 -14.61 -14.13 -9.91
C ASP A 309 -15.13 -12.95 -10.75
N PRO A 310 -14.39 -12.54 -11.80
CA PRO A 310 -14.80 -11.41 -12.62
C PRO A 310 -15.98 -11.72 -13.55
N THR A 311 -16.36 -12.99 -13.74
CA THR A 311 -17.54 -13.37 -14.53
C THR A 311 -18.82 -13.43 -13.71
N GLU A 312 -18.70 -13.35 -12.37
CA GLU A 312 -19.82 -13.42 -11.40
C GLU A 312 -20.71 -14.66 -11.58
N SER A 313 -20.14 -15.74 -12.09
CA SER A 313 -20.87 -16.95 -12.49
C SER A 313 -20.50 -18.19 -11.70
N ASP A 314 -19.41 -18.17 -10.92
CA ASP A 314 -19.02 -19.31 -10.09
C ASP A 314 -19.90 -19.39 -8.83
N PRO A 315 -20.79 -20.39 -8.71
CA PRO A 315 -21.70 -20.51 -7.57
C PRO A 315 -20.99 -20.84 -6.25
N ARG A 316 -19.71 -21.22 -6.30
CA ARG A 316 -18.91 -21.51 -5.10
C ARG A 316 -18.44 -20.24 -4.40
N ILE A 317 -18.37 -19.12 -5.13
CA ILE A 317 -17.85 -17.84 -4.63
C ILE A 317 -19.03 -16.99 -4.14
N VAL A 318 -19.27 -17.03 -2.82
CA VAL A 318 -20.30 -16.22 -2.17
C VAL A 318 -19.79 -14.83 -1.84
N CYS A 319 -18.53 -14.74 -1.40
CA CYS A 319 -17.84 -13.48 -1.10
C CYS A 319 -16.88 -13.16 -2.25
N ASN A 320 -17.41 -12.55 -3.30
CA ASN A 320 -16.63 -12.18 -4.47
C ASN A 320 -15.85 -10.89 -4.23
N LEU A 321 -14.52 -10.94 -4.31
CA LEU A 321 -13.61 -9.79 -4.19
C LEU A 321 -13.60 -8.90 -5.45
N TRP A 322 -14.23 -9.35 -6.53
CA TRP A 322 -14.46 -8.52 -7.70
C TRP A 322 -15.58 -7.50 -7.43
N GLY A 323 -15.27 -6.22 -7.67
CA GLY A 323 -16.21 -5.10 -7.53
C GLY A 323 -16.57 -4.42 -8.86
N GLY A 324 -16.32 -5.10 -9.99
CA GLY A 324 -16.51 -4.54 -11.32
C GLY A 324 -15.30 -3.75 -11.84
N TRP A 325 -15.38 -3.36 -13.12
CA TRP A 325 -14.36 -2.52 -13.75
C TRP A 325 -14.53 -1.06 -13.31
N PRO A 326 -13.43 -0.32 -13.04
CA PRO A 326 -13.49 1.12 -12.74
C PRO A 326 -13.85 1.98 -13.96
N THR A 327 -14.07 1.35 -15.11
CA THR A 327 -14.38 1.97 -16.39
C THR A 327 -15.52 1.22 -17.04
N GLU A 328 -16.49 1.95 -17.57
CA GLU A 328 -17.57 1.36 -18.37
C GLU A 328 -17.04 0.95 -19.75
N PRO A 329 -17.15 -0.33 -20.14
CA PRO A 329 -16.79 -0.75 -21.48
C PRO A 329 -17.72 -0.08 -22.49
N ARG A 330 -17.13 0.49 -23.54
CA ARG A 330 -17.89 0.97 -24.71
C ARG A 330 -17.87 -0.13 -25.76
N GLU A 331 -19.06 -0.46 -26.28
CA GLU A 331 -19.20 -1.44 -27.35
C GLU A 331 -18.40 -0.99 -28.58
N GLY A 332 -17.53 -1.86 -29.10
CA GLY A 332 -16.60 -1.49 -30.17
C GLY A 332 -15.69 -2.65 -30.58
N LYS A 333 -14.99 -2.46 -31.71
CA LYS A 333 -14.05 -3.47 -32.26
C LYS A 333 -12.62 -3.16 -31.83
N CYS A 334 -12.01 -4.08 -31.08
CA CYS A 334 -10.60 -3.98 -30.67
C CYS A 334 -9.62 -4.58 -31.69
N THR A 335 -10.04 -4.78 -32.94
CA THR A 335 -9.27 -5.52 -33.97
C THR A 335 -7.91 -4.89 -34.26
N ALA A 336 -7.81 -3.56 -34.28
CA ALA A 336 -6.54 -2.85 -34.49
C ALA A 336 -5.55 -3.08 -33.34
N LEU A 337 -6.04 -3.09 -32.09
CA LEU A 337 -5.22 -3.34 -30.91
C LEU A 337 -4.73 -4.79 -30.85
N LEU A 338 -5.63 -5.74 -31.16
CA LEU A 338 -5.28 -7.16 -31.25
C LEU A 338 -4.28 -7.43 -32.38
N GLY A 339 -4.46 -6.79 -33.55
CA GLY A 339 -3.54 -6.88 -34.68
C GLY A 339 -2.15 -6.31 -34.36
N LEU A 340 -2.08 -5.17 -33.67
CA LEU A 340 -0.82 -4.60 -33.19
C LEU A 340 -0.12 -5.54 -32.21
N LEU A 341 -0.87 -6.12 -31.26
CA LEU A 341 -0.31 -7.06 -30.29
C LEU A 341 0.25 -8.32 -30.99
N GLN A 342 -0.48 -8.84 -31.98
CA GLN A 342 -0.02 -9.98 -32.77
C GLN A 342 1.26 -9.66 -33.56
N TYR A 343 1.36 -8.45 -34.11
CA TYR A 343 2.56 -7.96 -34.78
C TYR A 343 3.75 -7.83 -33.81
N LEU A 344 3.54 -7.30 -32.61
CA LEU A 344 4.60 -7.18 -31.60
C LEU A 344 5.15 -8.55 -31.16
N CYS A 345 4.31 -9.59 -31.17
CA CYS A 345 4.74 -10.95 -30.86
C CYS A 345 5.37 -11.69 -32.06
N SER A 346 5.35 -11.12 -33.27
CA SER A 346 5.70 -11.86 -34.50
C SER A 346 7.18 -12.18 -34.65
N ASN A 347 8.06 -11.51 -33.91
CA ASN A 347 9.51 -11.70 -34.00
C ASN A 347 10.00 -12.94 -33.24
N GLU A 348 9.12 -13.58 -32.45
CA GLU A 348 9.42 -14.79 -31.70
C GLU A 348 9.06 -16.06 -32.51
N SER A 349 9.88 -17.11 -32.39
CA SER A 349 9.63 -18.38 -33.08
C SER A 349 8.31 -19.03 -32.65
N ASN A 350 7.82 -18.72 -31.45
CA ASN A 350 6.54 -19.17 -30.90
C ASN A 350 5.51 -18.04 -30.76
N HIS A 351 5.48 -17.09 -31.70
CA HIS A 351 4.64 -15.89 -31.72
C HIS A 351 3.16 -16.10 -31.32
N ARG A 352 2.50 -17.19 -31.73
CA ARG A 352 1.09 -17.47 -31.35
C ARG A 352 0.92 -17.77 -29.87
N GLU A 353 1.84 -18.52 -29.28
CA GLU A 353 1.82 -18.86 -27.86
C GLU A 353 2.15 -17.65 -27.01
N VAL A 354 3.10 -16.82 -27.46
CA VAL A 354 3.44 -15.54 -26.82
C VAL A 354 2.26 -14.58 -26.89
N TYR A 355 1.61 -14.44 -28.05
CA TYR A 355 0.41 -13.61 -28.21
C TYR A 355 -0.72 -14.05 -27.27
N GLN A 356 -1.02 -15.34 -27.23
CA GLN A 356 -2.05 -15.89 -26.34
C GLN A 356 -1.68 -15.70 -24.86
N TRP A 357 -0.41 -15.89 -24.52
CA TRP A 357 0.10 -15.64 -23.18
C TRP A 357 -0.09 -14.17 -22.78
N VAL A 358 0.30 -13.22 -23.64
CA VAL A 358 0.14 -11.79 -23.35
C VAL A 358 -1.34 -11.41 -23.24
N LEU A 359 -2.23 -11.93 -24.07
CA LEU A 359 -3.67 -11.70 -23.96
C LEU A 359 -4.23 -12.20 -22.62
N ASN A 360 -3.91 -13.44 -22.26
CA ASN A 360 -4.32 -14.02 -20.99
C ASN A 360 -3.74 -13.24 -19.80
N TRP A 361 -2.52 -12.70 -19.94
CA TRP A 361 -1.89 -11.84 -18.95
C TRP A 361 -2.50 -10.44 -18.86
N LEU A 362 -2.87 -9.81 -19.97
CA LEU A 362 -3.56 -8.53 -19.97
C LEU A 362 -4.93 -8.62 -19.29
N ALA A 363 -5.58 -9.79 -19.39
CA ALA A 363 -6.74 -10.11 -18.57
C ALA A 363 -6.35 -10.28 -17.09
N TYR A 364 -5.29 -11.05 -16.78
CA TYR A 364 -4.87 -11.39 -15.40
C TYR A 364 -4.33 -10.21 -14.57
N VAL A 365 -3.46 -9.35 -15.14
CA VAL A 365 -2.84 -8.17 -14.48
C VAL A 365 -3.90 -7.17 -14.03
N ARG A 366 -5.03 -7.14 -14.74
CA ARG A 366 -6.15 -6.25 -14.45
C ARG A 366 -7.13 -6.83 -13.43
N ILE A 367 -7.06 -8.15 -13.22
CA ILE A 367 -7.91 -8.95 -12.33
C ILE A 367 -7.27 -9.09 -10.93
N ARG A 368 -5.95 -9.09 -10.76
CA ARG A 368 -5.30 -9.30 -9.45
C ARG A 368 -4.30 -8.19 -9.08
N MET A 369 -4.81 -7.06 -8.59
CA MET A 369 -4.08 -6.06 -7.77
C MET A 369 -2.89 -5.32 -8.46
N PRO A 370 -2.46 -4.15 -7.93
CA PRO A 370 -1.48 -3.29 -8.58
C PRO A 370 -0.11 -3.98 -8.67
N PHE A 371 0.47 -3.93 -9.87
CA PHE A 371 1.79 -4.29 -10.42
C PHE A 371 2.98 -4.73 -9.52
N LEU A 372 2.97 -4.51 -8.20
CA LEU A 372 4.15 -4.58 -7.32
C LEU A 372 4.48 -5.94 -6.71
N LEU A 373 3.59 -6.95 -6.77
CA LEU A 373 3.86 -8.27 -6.17
C LEU A 373 4.50 -9.31 -7.12
N PHE A 374 4.76 -8.96 -8.38
CA PHE A 374 5.14 -9.97 -9.39
C PHE A 374 6.67 -10.19 -9.53
N LEU A 375 7.50 -9.16 -9.37
CA LEU A 375 8.95 -9.31 -9.62
C LEU A 375 9.66 -10.24 -8.61
N SER A 376 9.07 -10.50 -7.44
CA SER A 376 9.68 -11.39 -6.44
C SER A 376 9.48 -12.89 -6.70
N ARG A 377 8.59 -13.29 -7.62
CA ARG A 377 8.25 -14.71 -7.85
C ARG A 377 8.79 -15.30 -9.15
N ILE A 378 9.17 -14.47 -10.13
CA ILE A 378 9.77 -14.94 -11.39
C ILE A 378 11.18 -15.52 -11.17
N TYR A 379 11.92 -15.03 -10.18
CA TYR A 379 13.30 -15.45 -9.94
C TYR A 379 13.48 -16.78 -9.20
N LEU A 380 12.40 -17.46 -8.76
CA LEU A 380 12.52 -18.62 -7.87
C LEU A 380 11.74 -19.89 -8.27
N THR A 381 11.11 -19.94 -9.44
CA THR A 381 10.45 -21.17 -9.91
C THR A 381 11.00 -21.63 -11.27
N PRO A 382 11.62 -22.81 -11.35
CA PRO A 382 11.95 -23.42 -12.63
C PRO A 382 10.70 -23.60 -13.49
N TRP A 383 10.82 -23.35 -14.79
CA TRP A 383 9.82 -23.49 -15.85
C TRP A 383 8.90 -24.73 -15.70
N ASN A 384 9.45 -25.85 -15.23
CA ASN A 384 8.74 -27.12 -15.10
C ASN A 384 7.73 -27.18 -13.95
N ALA A 385 7.93 -26.43 -12.86
CA ALA A 385 7.05 -26.46 -11.70
C ALA A 385 5.74 -25.67 -11.94
N TRP A 386 5.79 -24.64 -12.78
CA TRP A 386 4.61 -23.85 -13.15
C TRP A 386 3.80 -24.51 -14.26
N TYR A 387 4.46 -25.17 -15.22
CA TYR A 387 3.79 -25.93 -16.28
C TYR A 387 2.92 -27.08 -15.69
N GLN A 388 3.43 -27.81 -14.69
CA GLN A 388 2.65 -28.85 -14.02
C GLN A 388 1.45 -28.32 -13.24
N TRP A 389 1.53 -27.11 -12.69
CA TRP A 389 0.42 -26.48 -11.97
C TRP A 389 -0.72 -26.04 -12.90
N ASN A 390 -0.40 -25.50 -14.07
CA ASN A 390 -1.39 -25.08 -15.07
C ASN A 390 -1.99 -26.21 -15.89
N THR A 391 -1.29 -27.33 -16.09
CA THR A 391 -1.89 -28.52 -16.73
C THR A 391 -2.89 -29.26 -15.83
N GLY A 392 -2.92 -28.97 -14.52
CA GLY A 392 -3.88 -29.56 -13.59
C GLY A 392 -5.30 -28.95 -13.65
N PHE A 393 -5.47 -27.81 -14.31
CA PHE A 393 -6.75 -27.09 -14.44
C PHE A 393 -7.54 -27.45 -15.70
N ILE A 394 -6.96 -28.23 -16.61
CA ILE A 394 -7.65 -28.79 -17.78
C ILE A 394 -7.72 -30.29 -17.57
N GLY A 395 -8.94 -30.79 -17.37
CA GLY A 395 -9.21 -32.16 -16.96
C GLY A 395 -8.47 -33.21 -17.81
N LYS A 396 -8.01 -34.26 -17.14
CA LYS A 396 -7.62 -35.53 -17.75
C LYS A 396 -8.75 -36.03 -18.66
N LYS A 397 -8.58 -35.90 -19.97
CA LYS A 397 -9.13 -36.86 -20.94
C LYS A 397 -7.97 -37.36 -21.81
N SER A 398 -7.54 -38.56 -21.48
CA SER A 398 -6.77 -39.42 -22.37
C SER A 398 -7.59 -39.72 -23.62
N VAL A 399 -7.14 -39.30 -24.82
CA VAL A 399 -7.42 -39.91 -26.13
C VAL A 399 -6.32 -39.37 -27.08
N LYS A 400 -5.22 -40.06 -27.39
CA LYS A 400 -5.08 -41.10 -28.44
C LYS A 400 -6.17 -41.06 -29.51
N THR A 401 -6.19 -40.05 -30.38
CA THR A 401 -6.51 -40.15 -31.82
C THR A 401 -6.37 -38.77 -32.46
N GLY A 402 -5.70 -38.70 -33.60
CA GLY A 402 -5.47 -37.46 -34.34
C GLY A 402 -6.71 -37.03 -35.13
N VAL A 403 -7.52 -36.15 -34.54
CA VAL A 403 -8.54 -35.37 -35.25
C VAL A 403 -8.50 -33.94 -34.72
N GLU A 404 -8.24 -32.97 -35.61
CA GLU A 404 -8.28 -31.53 -35.29
C GLU A 404 -9.72 -31.10 -34.97
N PRO A 405 -9.95 -30.27 -33.93
CA PRO A 405 -11.25 -29.66 -33.71
C PRO A 405 -11.45 -28.46 -34.66
N GLN A 406 -12.46 -28.55 -35.54
CA GLN A 406 -13.00 -27.41 -36.29
C GLN A 406 -13.74 -26.45 -35.35
N TRP A 407 -13.54 -25.15 -35.54
CA TRP A 407 -14.17 -24.09 -34.76
C TRP A 407 -15.42 -23.54 -35.49
N ASN A 408 -16.54 -23.44 -34.77
CA ASN A 408 -17.82 -22.94 -35.28
C ASN A 408 -17.84 -21.39 -35.25
N PRO A 409 -18.18 -20.66 -36.33
CA PRO A 409 -18.01 -19.20 -36.39
C PRO A 409 -18.98 -18.36 -35.55
N GLU A 410 -19.96 -18.97 -34.87
CA GLU A 410 -21.02 -18.25 -34.15
C GLU A 410 -20.68 -17.93 -32.69
N ASP A 411 -19.63 -18.53 -32.12
CA ASP A 411 -19.15 -18.12 -30.80
C ASP A 411 -18.19 -16.94 -30.97
N ARG A 412 -18.71 -15.70 -30.94
CA ARG A 412 -17.87 -14.52 -30.66
C ARG A 412 -18.33 -13.85 -29.37
N PRO A 413 -17.39 -13.32 -28.58
CA PRO A 413 -17.70 -12.43 -27.47
C PRO A 413 -18.31 -11.10 -27.95
#